data_AF-A0A847YCF0-F1
#
_entry.id   AF-A0A847YCF0-F1
#
_cell.length_a   1.000
_cell.length_b   1.000
_cell.length_c   1.000
_cell.angle_alpha   90.00
_cell.angle_beta   90.00
_cell.angle_gamma   90.00
#
_symmetry.space_group_name_H-M   'P 1'
#
loop_
_entity.id
_entity.type
_entity.pdbx_description
1 polymer ?
#
loop_
_entity_poly.entity_id
_entity_poly.type
_entity_poly.pdbx_seq_one_letter_code
_entity_poly.pdbx_strand_id
1 'polypeptide(L)' 'SSRFWPVEQYDPGRPQMSFDKQFVRDWLEHVGWDKNSPPPELPDDIVSKTQAKYVEAYERLTGTRFRPE' A
#
# COMPACT_ATOMS: atom_id res chain seq x y z
N SER A 1 -6.37 -7.73 10.36
CA SER A 1 -5.54 -7.07 9.32
C SER A 1 -4.18 -6.79 9.92
N SER A 2 -3.10 -7.24 9.27
CA SER A 2 -1.72 -7.10 9.79
C SER A 2 -1.07 -5.81 9.27
N ARG A 3 -0.17 -5.20 10.06
CA ARG A 3 0.72 -4.12 9.60
C ARG A 3 2.07 -4.74 9.21
N PHE A 4 2.53 -4.46 8.00
CA PHE A 4 3.81 -4.94 7.50
C PHE A 4 4.80 -3.78 7.42
N TRP A 5 5.95 -3.93 8.06
CA TRP A 5 7.04 -2.97 8.04
C TRP A 5 8.30 -3.64 7.48
N PRO A 6 8.97 -3.03 6.49
CA PRO A 6 10.25 -3.55 6.01
C PRO A 6 11.33 -3.35 7.07
N VAL A 7 12.03 -4.44 7.44
CA VAL A 7 13.05 -4.41 8.51
C VAL A 7 14.18 -3.40 8.21
N GLU A 8 14.52 -3.24 6.94
CA GLU A 8 15.57 -2.31 6.46
C GLU A 8 15.21 -0.83 6.68
N GLN A 9 13.92 -0.52 6.82
CA GLN A 9 13.42 0.86 6.99
C GLN A 9 12.73 1.06 8.35
N TYR A 10 12.79 0.05 9.23
CA TYR A 10 12.21 0.14 10.55
C TYR A 10 13.08 1.00 11.45
N ASP A 11 12.47 2.01 12.07
CA ASP A 11 13.16 2.92 12.99
C ASP A 11 12.21 3.41 14.10
N PRO A 12 12.44 3.08 15.37
CA PRO A 12 11.53 3.44 16.46
C PRO A 12 11.40 4.97 16.63
N GLY A 13 10.19 5.42 16.98
CA GLY A 13 9.91 6.84 17.24
C GLY A 13 9.42 7.66 16.05
N ARG A 14 9.27 7.04 14.87
CA ARG A 14 8.68 7.66 13.66
C ARG A 14 7.56 6.83 13.04
N PRO A 15 6.75 7.41 12.14
CA PRO A 15 5.86 6.65 11.28
C PRO A 15 6.65 5.66 10.42
N GLN A 16 6.19 4.41 10.41
CA GLN A 16 6.79 3.32 9.63
C GLN A 16 6.17 3.26 8.23
N MET A 17 6.96 2.93 7.21
CA MET A 17 6.45 2.76 5.86
C MET A 17 5.44 1.60 5.83
N SER A 18 4.17 1.89 5.48
CA SER A 18 3.12 0.88 5.33
C SER A 18 3.28 0.18 3.99
N PHE A 19 3.45 -1.14 4.00
CA PHE A 19 3.68 -1.91 2.78
C PHE A 19 2.43 -2.11 1.91
N ASP A 20 1.24 -1.71 2.37
CA ASP A 20 -0.01 -2.25 1.83
C ASP A 20 -0.94 -1.20 1.20
N LYS A 21 -1.22 -0.07 1.87
CA LYS A 21 -2.24 0.88 1.39
C LYS A 21 -1.81 2.34 1.39
N GLN A 22 -0.50 2.61 1.47
CA GLN A 22 -0.05 4.00 1.57
C GLN A 22 -0.40 4.81 0.31
N PHE A 23 -0.22 4.26 -0.89
CA PHE A 23 -0.57 4.94 -2.15
C PHE A 23 -2.05 5.35 -2.25
N VAL A 24 -2.97 4.47 -1.85
CA VAL A 24 -4.40 4.78 -1.84
C VAL A 24 -4.72 5.88 -0.82
N ARG A 25 -4.12 5.81 0.38
CA ARG A 25 -4.31 6.83 1.42
C ARG A 25 -3.80 8.18 0.97
N ASP A 26 -2.57 8.23 0.47
CA ASP A 26 -1.93 9.45 0.00
C ASP A 26 -2.73 10.09 -1.14
N TRP A 27 -3.23 9.26 -2.07
CA TRP A 27 -4.08 9.75 -3.16
C TRP A 27 -5.43 10.30 -2.67
N LEU A 28 -6.11 9.59 -1.77
CA LEU A 28 -7.38 10.05 -1.20
C LEU A 28 -7.21 11.35 -0.40
N GLU A 29 -6.09 11.50 0.31
CA GLU A 29 -5.76 12.74 1.00
C GLU A 29 -5.41 13.87 0.03
N HIS A 30 -4.70 13.57 -1.05
CA HIS A 30 -4.35 14.55 -2.09
C HIS A 30 -5.58 15.14 -2.79
N VAL A 31 -6.59 14.31 -3.09
CA VAL A 31 -7.86 14.79 -3.68
C VAL A 31 -8.80 15.43 -2.66
N GLY A 32 -8.39 15.52 -1.39
CA GLY A 32 -9.14 16.19 -0.34
C GLY A 32 -10.39 15.42 0.11
N TRP A 33 -10.39 14.09 -0.02
CA TRP A 33 -11.54 13.28 0.39
C TRP A 33 -11.78 13.37 1.90
N ASP A 34 -13.03 13.66 2.28
CA ASP A 34 -13.47 13.93 3.65
C ASP A 34 -13.53 12.68 4.56
N LYS A 35 -13.27 11.49 4.00
CA LYS A 35 -13.34 10.17 4.67
C LYS A 35 -14.75 9.78 5.14
N ASN A 36 -15.78 10.53 4.75
CA ASN A 36 -17.18 10.32 5.13
C ASN A 36 -18.10 10.09 3.92
N SER A 37 -17.84 10.78 2.83
CA SER A 37 -18.54 10.64 1.55
C SER A 37 -18.07 9.39 0.80
N PRO A 38 -18.81 8.88 -0.19
CA PRO A 38 -18.28 7.86 -1.10
C PRO A 38 -16.94 8.30 -1.70
N PRO A 39 -15.89 7.47 -1.65
CA PRO A 39 -14.58 7.84 -2.18
C PRO A 39 -14.64 7.99 -3.70
N PRO A 40 -13.85 8.91 -4.27
CA PRO A 40 -13.69 9.01 -5.72
C PRO A 40 -13.01 7.75 -6.28
N GLU A 41 -13.24 7.47 -7.57
CA GLU A 41 -12.60 6.34 -8.25
C GLU A 41 -11.08 6.49 -8.27
N LEU A 42 -10.38 5.39 -7.96
CA LEU A 42 -8.91 5.37 -7.97
C LEU A 42 -8.40 5.34 -9.41
N PRO A 43 -7.42 6.18 -9.76
CA PRO A 43 -6.72 6.08 -11.03
C PRO A 43 -5.97 4.76 -11.16
N ASP A 44 -5.86 4.27 -12.40
CA ASP A 44 -5.19 3.01 -12.72
C ASP A 44 -3.72 2.95 -12.23
N ASP A 45 -3.03 4.09 -12.18
CA ASP A 45 -1.65 4.15 -11.70
C ASP A 45 -1.55 3.88 -10.19
N ILE A 46 -2.52 4.38 -9.40
CA ILE A 46 -2.60 4.13 -7.97
C ILE A 46 -2.94 2.67 -7.71
N VAL A 47 -3.90 2.12 -8.46
CA VAL A 47 -4.25 0.70 -8.40
C VAL A 47 -3.03 -0.17 -8.71
N SER A 48 -2.31 0.14 -9.79
CA SER A 48 -1.12 -0.59 -10.22
C SER A 48 0.02 -0.51 -9.19
N LYS A 49 0.29 0.67 -8.62
CA LYS A 49 1.31 0.85 -7.57
C LYS A 49 0.96 0.06 -6.31
N THR A 50 -0.30 0.09 -5.89
CA THR A 50 -0.77 -0.69 -4.74
C THR A 50 -0.66 -2.18 -5.00
N GLN A 51 -1.09 -2.66 -6.18
CA GLN A 51 -0.96 -4.06 -6.56
C GLN A 51 0.51 -4.52 -6.55
N ALA A 52 1.41 -3.73 -7.14
CA ALA A 52 2.84 -4.04 -7.17
C ALA A 52 3.44 -4.21 -5.77
N LYS A 53 3.00 -3.40 -4.79
CA LYS A 53 3.45 -3.57 -3.40
C LYS A 53 2.94 -4.82 -2.72
N TYR A 54 1.69 -5.20 -3.00
CA TYR A 54 1.16 -6.46 -2.48
C TYR A 54 1.87 -7.67 -3.09
N VAL A 55 2.19 -7.61 -4.39
CA VAL A 55 3.01 -8.63 -5.05
C VAL A 55 4.39 -8.70 -4.41
N GLU A 56 5.06 -7.56 -4.23
CA GLU A 56 6.37 -7.49 -3.57
C GLU A 56 6.33 -8.07 -2.15
N ALA A 57 5.30 -7.73 -1.36
CA ALA A 57 5.11 -8.28 -0.02
C ALA A 57 4.90 -9.80 -0.06
N TYR A 58 4.03 -10.29 -0.95
CA TYR A 58 3.77 -11.71 -1.12
C TYR A 58 5.05 -12.47 -1.47
N GLU A 59 5.81 -12.00 -2.46
CA GLU A 59 7.04 -12.66 -2.91
C GLU A 59 8.11 -12.65 -1.81
N ARG A 60 8.26 -11.54 -1.08
CA ARG A 60 9.19 -11.46 0.07
C ARG A 60 8.80 -12.39 1.21
N LEU A 61 7.51 -12.51 1.53
CA LEU A 61 7.03 -13.32 2.64
C LEU A 61 7.02 -14.82 2.32
N THR A 62 6.67 -15.18 1.09
CA THR A 62 6.49 -16.58 0.68
C THR A 62 7.70 -17.17 -0.04
N GLY A 63 8.62 -16.33 -0.52
CA GLY A 63 9.71 -16.74 -1.42
C GLY A 63 9.22 -17.25 -2.78
N THR A 64 7.92 -17.15 -3.08
CA THR A 64 7.30 -17.67 -4.30
C THR A 64 6.96 -16.51 -5.23
N ARG A 65 7.26 -16.65 -6.53
CA ARG A 65 6.91 -15.63 -7.52
C ARG A 65 5.39 -15.56 -7.73
N PHE A 66 4.83 -14.37 -7.67
CA PHE A 66 3.41 -14.16 -7.93
C PHE A 66 3.10 -14.41 -9.40
N ARG A 67 1.97 -15.07 -9.67
CA ARG A 67 1.45 -15.27 -11.02
C ARG A 67 0.02 -14.72 -11.06
N PRO A 68 -0.21 -13.62 -11.79
CA PRO A 68 -1.59 -13.18 -12.05
C PRO A 68 -2.29 -14.24 -12.91
N GLU A 69 -3.57 -14.48 -12.62
CA GLU A 69 -4.47 -15.29 -13.44
C GLU A 69 -4.90 -14.55 -14.71
#